data_AF-A0A8I2BUC8-F1
#
_entry.id   AF-A0A8I2BUC8-F1
#
_cell.length_a   1.000
_cell.length_b   1.000
_cell.length_c   1.000
_cell.angle_alpha   90.00
_cell.angle_beta   90.00
_cell.angle_gamma   90.00
#
_symmetry.space_group_name_H-M   'P 1'
#
loop_
_entity.id
_entity.type
_entity.pdbx_description
1 polymer ?
#
loop_
_entity_poly.entity_id
_entity_poly.type
_entity_poly.pdbx_seq_one_letter_code
_entity_poly.pdbx_strand_id
1 'polypeptide(L)' 'MASHKISSEEQSKRQKLIREAKEIFKEEGGTVSPRIDRLTKLFLSGEINGEKLKELLDIDTLH' A
#
# COMPACT_ATOMS: atom_id res chain seq x y z
N MET A 1 -13.38 0.17 18.89
CA MET A 1 -13.09 0.62 17.51
C MET A 1 -13.33 -0.56 16.58
N ALA A 2 -14.20 -0.42 15.58
CA ALA A 2 -14.54 -1.51 14.67
C ALA A 2 -13.32 -1.80 13.78
N SER A 3 -12.58 -2.86 14.10
CA SER A 3 -11.59 -3.43 13.20
C SER A 3 -12.35 -3.95 11.99
N HIS A 4 -12.42 -3.15 10.91
CA HIS A 4 -12.88 -3.62 9.62
C HIS A 4 -11.84 -4.63 9.10
N LYS A 5 -11.93 -5.87 9.59
CA LYS A 5 -11.13 -6.98 9.09
C LYS A 5 -11.55 -7.20 7.63
N ILE A 6 -10.65 -6.86 6.71
CA ILE A 6 -10.78 -7.26 5.31
C ILE A 6 -10.84 -8.78 5.23
N SER A 7 -11.53 -9.31 4.22
CA SER A 7 -11.59 -10.76 4.00
C SER A 7 -10.20 -11.32 3.68
N SER A 8 -10.00 -12.62 3.91
CA SER A 8 -8.77 -13.31 3.54
C SER A 8 -8.49 -13.23 2.04
N GLU A 9 -9.53 -13.26 1.21
CA GLU A 9 -9.45 -13.08 -0.24
C GLU A 9 -8.95 -11.67 -0.59
N GLU A 10 -9.53 -10.64 0.02
CA GLU A 10 -9.12 -9.25 -0.17
C GLU A 10 -7.68 -9.02 0.30
N GLN A 11 -7.32 -9.57 1.46
CA GLN A 11 -5.95 -9.51 1.98
C GLN A 11 -4.95 -10.13 1.00
N SER A 12 -5.28 -11.29 0.42
CA SER A 12 -4.43 -11.96 -0.57
C SER A 12 -4.28 -11.14 -1.85
N LYS A 13 -5.37 -10.52 -2.32
CA LYS A 13 -5.34 -9.60 -3.48
C LYS A 13 -4.44 -8.40 -3.22
N ARG A 14 -4.56 -7.76 -2.06
CA ARG A 14 -3.74 -6.61 -1.67
C ARG A 14 -2.27 -7.00 -1.52
N GLN A 15 -1.96 -8.14 -0.91
CA GLN A 15 -0.58 -8.63 -0.79
C GLN A 15 0.06 -8.87 -2.15
N LYS A 16 -0.68 -9.47 -3.08
CA LYS A 16 -0.21 -9.69 -4.45
C LYS A 16 0.11 -8.36 -5.15
N LEU A 17 -0.83 -7.41 -5.11
CA LEU A 17 -0.64 -6.08 -5.70
C LEU A 17 0.59 -5.35 -5.16
N ILE A 18 0.77 -5.34 -3.84
CA ILE A 18 1.93 -4.70 -3.20
C ILE A 18 3.23 -5.38 -3.57
N ARG A 19 3.24 -6.72 -3.66
CA ARG A 19 4.43 -7.46 -4.04
C ARG A 19 4.84 -7.14 -5.47
N GLU A 20 3.90 -7.16 -6.41
CA GLU A 20 4.14 -6.82 -7.82
C GLU A 20 4.66 -5.37 -7.94
N ALA A 21 4.05 -4.41 -7.25
CA ALA A 21 4.52 -3.03 -7.24
C ALA A 21 5.94 -2.87 -6.66
N LYS A 22 6.27 -3.61 -5.59
CA LYS A 22 7.63 -3.60 -5.00
C LYS A 22 8.65 -4.25 -5.92
N GLU A 23 8.29 -5.31 -6.65
CA GLU A 23 9.16 -5.97 -7.62
C GLU A 23 9.48 -5.01 -8.78
N ILE A 24 8.47 -4.39 -9.39
CA ILE A 24 8.66 -3.38 -10.47
C ILE A 24 9.52 -2.21 -9.98
N PHE A 25 9.19 -1.65 -8.81
CA PHE A 25 9.93 -0.51 -8.28
C PHE A 25 11.40 -0.83 -7.96
N LYS A 26 11.67 -2.08 -7.55
CA LYS A 26 13.04 -2.57 -7.32
C LYS A 26 13.80 -2.79 -8.62
N GLU A 27 13.14 -3.32 -9.66
CA GLU A 27 13.73 -3.47 -11.00
C GLU A 27 14.13 -2.13 -11.61
N GLU A 28 13.37 -1.06 -11.33
CA GLU A 28 13.68 0.32 -11.71
C GLU A 28 14.78 0.97 -10.85
N GLY A 29 15.35 0.24 -9.88
CA GLY A 29 16.38 0.76 -8.97
C GLY A 29 15.85 1.67 -7.87
N GLY A 30 14.53 1.72 -7.68
CA GLY A 30 13.86 2.50 -6.65
C GLY A 30 14.05 1.93 -5.24
N THR A 31 14.10 2.82 -4.24
CA THR A 31 14.13 2.44 -2.82
C THR A 31 12.84 2.86 -2.13
N VAL A 32 12.11 1.91 -1.54
CA VAL A 32 10.84 2.20 -0.86
C VAL A 32 11.13 3.02 0.39
N SER A 33 10.56 4.22 0.48
CA SER A 33 10.73 5.07 1.66
C SER A 33 10.01 4.47 2.89
N PRO A 34 10.46 4.76 4.12
CA PRO A 34 9.79 4.29 5.34
C PRO A 34 8.32 4.72 5.43
N ARG A 35 7.97 5.88 4.85
CA ARG A 35 6.58 6.36 4.76
C ARG A 35 5.75 5.48 3.83
N ILE A 36 6.25 5.16 2.63
CA ILE A 36 5.54 4.28 1.70
C ILE A 36 5.34 2.90 2.33
N ASP A 37 6.35 2.33 2.99
CA ASP A 37 6.22 1.04 3.67
C ASP A 37 5.16 1.06 4.79
N ARG A 38 5.05 2.17 5.54
CA ARG A 38 3.97 2.37 6.52
C ARG A 38 2.60 2.44 5.86
N LEU A 39 2.43 3.23 4.79
CA LEU A 39 1.16 3.34 4.07
C LEU A 39 0.73 1.98 3.49
N THR A 40 1.69 1.23 2.97
CA THR A 40 1.50 -0.13 2.47
C THR A 40 0.96 -1.06 3.55
N LYS A 41 1.51 -1.00 4.77
CA LYS A 41 1.04 -1.80 5.92
C LYS A 41 -0.39 -1.44 6.32
N LEU A 42 -0.74 -0.14 6.34
CA LEU A 42 -2.10 0.32 6.62
C LEU A 42 -3.08 -0.22 5.57
N PHE A 43 -2.70 -0.19 4.29
CA PHE A 43 -3.53 -0.75 3.23
C PHE A 43 -3.70 -2.27 3.35
N LEU A 44 -2.62 -3.00 3.66
CA LEU A 44 -2.66 -4.45 3.86
C LEU A 44 -3.46 -4.88 5.09
N SER A 45 -3.48 -4.05 6.14
CA SER A 45 -4.27 -4.30 7.35
C SER A 45 -5.77 -4.00 7.17
N GLY A 46 -6.14 -3.28 6.12
CA GLY A 46 -7.50 -2.81 5.90
C GLY A 46 -7.83 -1.48 6.58
N GLU A 47 -6.88 -0.88 7.31
CA GLU A 47 -7.07 0.44 7.96
C GLU A 47 -7.31 1.57 6.94
N ILE A 48 -6.78 1.43 5.72
CA ILE A 48 -7.07 2.33 4.59
C ILE A 48 -7.47 1.53 3.34
N ASN A 49 -8.26 2.16 2.48
CA ASN A 49 -8.62 1.62 1.16
C ASN A 49 -7.64 2.13 0.08
N GLY A 50 -7.83 1.66 -1.16
CA GLY A 50 -6.95 2.03 -2.28
C GLY A 50 -7.02 3.52 -2.63
N GLU A 51 -8.20 4.13 -2.53
CA GLU A 51 -8.38 5.57 -2.77
C GLU A 51 -7.60 6.41 -1.76
N LYS A 52 -7.69 6.06 -0.47
CA LYS A 52 -6.96 6.77 0.59
C LYS A 52 -5.47 6.53 0.50
N LEU A 53 -5.04 5.32 0.11
CA LEU A 53 -3.63 5.05 -0.18
C LEU A 53 -3.12 5.96 -1.30
N LYS A 54 -3.86 6.08 -2.40
CA LYS A 54 -3.51 6.95 -3.52
C LYS A 54 -3.42 8.41 -3.10
N GLU A 55 -4.42 8.92 -2.38
CA GLU A 55 -4.41 10.29 -1.84
C GLU A 55 -3.16 10.55 -0.97
N LEU A 56 -2.79 9.61 -0.10
CA LEU A 56 -1.64 9.75 0.80
C LEU A 56 -0.28 9.67 0.09
N LEU A 57 -0.23 9.00 -1.06
CA LEU A 57 0.94 8.93 -1.94
C LEU A 57 1.04 10.17 -2.84
N ASP A 58 -0.08 10.70 -3.33
CA ASP A 58 -0.14 11.90 -4.17
C ASP A 58 0.31 13.16 -3.39
N ILE A 59 0.17 13.18 -2.07
CA ILE A 59 0.72 14.25 -1.21
C ILE A 59 2.26 14.34 -1.33
N ASP A 60 2.96 13.24 -1.64
CA ASP A 60 4.42 13.25 -1.82
C ASP A 60 4.85 13.63 -3.25
N THR A 61 3.93 13.76 -4.22
CA THR A 61 4.22 14.14 -5.61
C THR A 61 3.89 15.60 -5.96
N LEU A 62 3.43 16.40 -4.99
CA LEU A 62 3.23 17.85 -5.19
C LEU A 62 4.56 18.63 -5.01
N HIS A 63 5.16 18.94 -6.16
CA HIS A 63 6.14 20.01 -6.51
C HIS A 63 7.35 20.29 -5.61
#